data_AF-V5GBG8-F1
#
_entry.id   AF-V5GBG8-F1
#
_cell.length_a   1.000
_cell.length_b   1.000
_cell.length_c   1.000
_cell.angle_alpha   90.00
_cell.angle_beta   90.00
_cell.angle_gamma   90.00
#
_symmetry.space_group_name_H-M   'P 1'
#
loop_
_entity.id
_entity.type
_entity.pdbx_description
1 polymer ?
#
loop_
_entity_poly.entity_id
_entity_poly.type
_entity_poly.pdbx_seq_one_letter_code
_entity_poly.pdbx_strand_id
1 'polypeptide(L)'
;KMRPLWVVFENSDTYGDDVYIIFKNGDDLRQDMLTLQMIRVMDRLWKGENLDLRMNPYGCISLEHRVGMIEVVLNAETIANIQKEKGMFTATAAFRKGPILAWLKDYNTTEAALNKAVTEFTLSCAGYCVATYVLGIADRHSDNIMVKRNGQLFHIDFGHILGHFKEKFGFKRERVPFVLTHDFVYVINKGQNSKALEFKIFQEYCEKAFMILRKHGNLILSLFAMMISTG
;
A
#
# COMPACT_ATOMS: atom_id res chain seq x y z
N LYS A 1 8.37 -21.76 8.72
CA LYS A 1 7.53 -20.67 8.16
C LYS A 1 6.24 -20.65 8.97
N MET A 2 5.90 -19.52 9.59
CA MET A 2 4.66 -19.41 10.38
C MET A 2 3.44 -19.62 9.48
N ARG A 3 2.37 -20.19 10.03
CA ARG A 3 1.11 -20.43 9.32
C ARG A 3 0.05 -19.51 9.92
N PRO A 4 -0.11 -18.28 9.41
CA PRO A 4 -1.17 -17.38 9.87
C PRO A 4 -2.54 -18.05 9.67
N LEU A 5 -3.45 -17.84 10.62
CA LEU A 5 -4.82 -18.33 10.55
C LEU A 5 -5.72 -17.25 9.95
N TRP A 6 -6.51 -17.62 8.95
CA TRP A 6 -7.60 -16.79 8.44
C TRP A 6 -8.85 -17.12 9.25
N VAL A 7 -9.33 -16.16 10.05
CA VAL A 7 -10.48 -16.32 10.95
C VAL A 7 -11.61 -15.42 10.45
N VAL A 8 -12.80 -16.00 10.34
CA VAL A 8 -14.03 -15.28 9.94
C VAL A 8 -15.02 -15.37 11.09
N PHE A 9 -15.57 -14.23 11.48
CA PHE A 9 -16.62 -14.12 12.48
C PHE A 9 -17.90 -13.67 11.79
N GLU A 10 -18.98 -14.42 12.02
CA GLU A 10 -20.32 -14.03 11.57
C GLU A 10 -20.80 -12.82 12.36
N ASN A 11 -21.34 -11.83 11.67
CA ASN A 11 -21.88 -10.64 12.32
C ASN A 11 -23.31 -10.90 12.82
N SER A 12 -23.56 -10.70 14.11
CA SER A 12 -24.90 -10.84 14.68
C SER A 12 -25.87 -9.75 14.21
N ASP A 13 -25.35 -8.61 13.75
CA ASP A 13 -26.17 -7.59 13.10
C ASP A 13 -26.49 -8.03 11.66
N THR A 14 -27.79 -8.19 11.37
CA THR A 14 -28.29 -8.63 10.06
C THR A 14 -27.94 -7.70 8.90
N TYR A 15 -27.56 -6.44 9.19
CA TYR A 15 -27.14 -5.46 8.19
C TYR A 15 -25.62 -5.28 8.14
N GLY A 16 -24.88 -5.93 9.04
CA GLY A 16 -23.43 -5.85 9.12
C GLY A 16 -22.74 -6.93 8.29
N ASP A 17 -21.60 -6.58 7.69
CA ASP A 17 -20.72 -7.57 7.05
C ASP A 17 -20.00 -8.43 8.10
N ASP A 18 -19.66 -9.66 7.73
CA ASP A 18 -18.79 -10.55 8.50
C ASP A 18 -17.41 -9.92 8.75
N VAL A 19 -16.79 -10.27 9.87
CA VAL A 19 -15.49 -9.74 10.28
C VAL A 19 -14.38 -10.73 9.94
N TYR A 20 -13.39 -10.28 9.17
CA TYR A 20 -12.28 -11.11 8.69
C TYR A 20 -10.96 -10.66 9.32
N ILE A 21 -10.27 -11.60 9.95
CA ILE A 21 -9.03 -11.35 10.69
C ILE A 21 -7.96 -12.36 10.31
N ILE A 22 -6.73 -11.90 10.13
CA ILE A 22 -5.54 -12.76 10.10
C ILE A 22 -4.95 -12.80 11.52
N PHE A 23 -4.97 -13.96 12.13
CA PHE A 23 -4.28 -14.21 13.39
C PHE A 23 -2.86 -14.71 13.14
N LYS A 24 -1.88 -14.04 13.74
CA LYS A 24 -0.46 -14.40 13.66
C LYS A 24 0.07 -14.79 15.04
N ASN A 25 0.69 -15.95 15.09
CA ASN A 25 1.51 -16.41 16.20
C ASN A 25 2.92 -16.69 15.67
N GLY A 26 3.92 -16.03 16.25
CA GLY A 26 5.32 -16.12 15.88
C GLY A 26 5.90 -14.90 15.16
N ASP A 27 5.12 -13.86 14.86
CA ASP A 27 5.62 -12.61 14.26
C ASP A 27 5.43 -11.45 15.25
N ASP A 28 6.45 -10.58 15.39
CA ASP A 28 6.31 -9.34 16.16
C ASP A 28 5.64 -8.27 15.29
N LEU A 29 4.41 -7.89 15.65
CA LEU A 29 3.60 -6.92 14.89
C LEU A 29 3.71 -5.48 15.40
N ARG A 30 4.56 -5.20 16.40
CA ARG A 30 4.70 -3.84 16.94
C ARG A 30 5.13 -2.83 15.87
N GLN A 31 6.03 -3.24 14.98
CA GLN A 31 6.53 -2.38 13.91
C GLN A 31 5.47 -2.13 12.82
N ASP A 32 4.73 -3.16 12.42
CA ASP A 32 3.58 -3.03 11.52
C ASP A 32 2.51 -2.10 12.09
N MET A 33 2.16 -2.31 13.36
CA MET A 33 1.19 -1.49 14.08
C MET A 33 1.61 -0.02 14.11
N LEU A 34 2.87 0.28 14.49
CA LEU A 34 3.40 1.65 14.48
C LEU A 34 3.35 2.26 13.07
N THR A 35 3.78 1.52 12.06
CA THR A 35 3.82 2.01 10.68
C THR A 35 2.42 2.37 10.18
N LEU A 36 1.44 1.48 10.41
CA LEU A 36 0.05 1.73 10.04
C LEU A 36 -0.54 2.92 10.82
N GLN A 37 -0.20 3.09 12.10
CA GLN A 37 -0.59 4.28 12.86
C GLN A 37 0.00 5.56 12.28
N MET A 38 1.28 5.57 11.90
CA MET A 38 1.90 6.72 11.24
C MET A 38 1.23 7.04 9.89
N ILE A 39 0.88 6.01 9.10
CA ILE A 39 0.11 6.19 7.86
C ILE A 39 -1.28 6.78 8.14
N ARG A 40 -1.97 6.38 9.22
CA ARG A 40 -3.25 7.01 9.64
C ARG A 40 -3.07 8.47 9.99
N VAL A 41 -1.98 8.84 10.67
CA VAL A 41 -1.68 10.24 10.98
C VAL A 41 -1.45 11.02 9.69
N MET A 42 -0.65 10.50 8.76
CA MET A 42 -0.42 11.12 7.44
C MET A 42 -1.73 11.32 6.67
N ASP A 43 -2.59 10.30 6.61
CA ASP A 43 -3.90 10.37 5.96
C ASP A 43 -4.80 11.46 6.58
N ARG A 44 -4.81 11.58 7.91
CA ARG A 44 -5.54 12.66 8.60
C ARG A 44 -4.99 14.05 8.28
N LEU A 45 -3.66 14.20 8.23
CA LEU A 45 -3.02 15.47 7.87
C LEU A 45 -3.35 15.89 6.44
N TRP A 46 -3.30 14.95 5.48
CA TRP A 46 -3.69 15.23 4.10
C TRP A 46 -5.17 15.60 3.97
N LYS A 47 -6.07 14.84 4.62
CA LYS A 47 -7.51 15.15 4.63
C LYS A 47 -7.82 16.50 5.27
N GLY A 48 -7.06 16.91 6.29
CA GLY A 48 -7.17 18.24 6.91
C GLY A 48 -6.85 19.39 5.94
N GLU A 49 -6.07 19.13 4.90
CA GLU A 49 -5.73 20.08 3.81
C GLU A 49 -6.54 19.77 2.52
N ASN A 50 -7.70 19.09 2.65
CA ASN A 50 -8.59 18.67 1.56
C ASN A 50 -7.94 17.78 0.49
N LEU A 51 -6.90 17.03 0.86
CA LEU A 51 -6.23 16.07 0.00
C LEU A 51 -6.55 14.64 0.46
N ASP A 52 -7.60 14.04 -0.09
CA ASP A 52 -7.91 12.62 0.17
C ASP A 52 -7.16 11.71 -0.82
N LEU A 53 -6.03 11.16 -0.36
CA LEU A 53 -5.20 10.24 -1.14
C LEU A 53 -5.72 8.80 -1.11
N ARG A 54 -6.93 8.55 -0.57
CA ARG A 54 -7.58 7.23 -0.66
C ARG A 54 -6.77 6.12 0.01
N MET A 55 -6.07 6.46 1.10
CA MET A 55 -5.23 5.55 1.87
C MET A 55 -6.06 4.41 2.49
N ASN A 56 -5.44 3.25 2.68
CA ASN A 56 -6.05 2.12 3.36
C ASN A 56 -5.18 1.60 4.52
N PRO A 57 -5.13 2.33 5.65
CA PRO A 57 -4.39 1.91 6.84
C PRO A 57 -5.19 0.92 7.68
N TYR A 58 -5.28 -0.33 7.19
CA TYR A 58 -5.98 -1.44 7.84
C TYR A 58 -5.50 -1.71 9.27
N GLY A 59 -6.36 -2.29 10.10
CA GLY A 59 -6.14 -2.66 11.48
C GLY A 59 -4.96 -3.63 11.64
N CYS A 60 -4.08 -3.33 12.59
CA CYS A 60 -3.02 -4.23 13.03
C CYS A 60 -2.83 -3.97 14.51
N ILE A 61 -2.88 -5.03 15.32
CA ILE A 61 -2.71 -4.95 16.76
C ILE A 61 -1.76 -6.06 17.22
N SER A 62 -0.72 -5.66 17.97
CA SER A 62 0.10 -6.59 18.73
C SER A 62 -0.58 -6.84 20.07
N LEU A 63 -0.82 -8.10 20.41
CA LEU A 63 -1.53 -8.50 21.63
C LEU A 63 -0.56 -8.91 22.74
N GLU A 64 0.36 -9.82 22.42
CA GLU A 64 1.37 -10.34 23.36
C GLU A 64 2.70 -10.54 22.62
N HIS A 65 3.70 -11.16 23.27
CA HIS A 65 4.97 -11.47 22.65
C HIS A 65 4.78 -12.33 21.39
N ARG A 66 5.04 -11.73 20.23
CA ARG A 66 4.92 -12.36 18.90
C ARG A 66 3.52 -12.90 18.58
N VAL A 67 2.49 -12.34 19.19
CA VAL A 67 1.08 -12.67 18.92
C VAL A 67 0.33 -11.41 18.56
N GLY A 68 -0.44 -11.46 17.48
CA GLY A 68 -1.31 -10.34 17.12
C GLY A 68 -2.28 -10.64 15.99
N MET A 69 -3.04 -9.62 15.63
CA MET A 69 -4.15 -9.70 14.68
C MET A 69 -4.02 -8.61 13.63
N ILE A 70 -4.38 -8.94 12.39
CA ILE A 70 -4.39 -8.03 11.25
C ILE A 70 -5.79 -8.07 10.62
N GLU A 71 -6.37 -6.90 10.36
CA GLU A 71 -7.61 -6.75 9.61
C GLU A 71 -7.40 -7.24 8.17
N VAL A 72 -8.32 -8.07 7.69
CA VAL A 72 -8.34 -8.48 6.29
C VAL A 72 -8.97 -7.38 5.43
N VAL A 73 -8.23 -6.91 4.44
CA VAL A 73 -8.79 -6.08 3.37
C VAL A 73 -9.40 -6.98 2.30
N LEU A 74 -10.72 -7.11 2.32
CA LEU A 74 -11.46 -7.86 1.30
C LEU A 74 -11.35 -7.21 -0.09
N ASN A 75 -11.64 -8.02 -1.12
CA ASN A 75 -11.63 -7.57 -2.51
C ASN A 75 -10.28 -7.00 -2.96
N ALA A 76 -9.18 -7.49 -2.38
CA ALA A 76 -7.82 -7.09 -2.70
C ALA A 76 -7.00 -8.29 -3.16
N GLU A 77 -6.02 -8.03 -4.01
CA GLU A 77 -5.05 -9.03 -4.45
C GLU A 77 -3.64 -8.43 -4.51
N THR A 78 -2.63 -9.27 -4.28
CA THR A 78 -1.22 -8.88 -4.42
C THR A 78 -0.87 -8.59 -5.89
N ILE A 79 0.02 -7.64 -6.14
CA ILE A 79 0.51 -7.36 -7.49
C ILE A 79 1.14 -8.62 -8.11
N ALA A 80 1.86 -9.41 -7.31
CA ALA A 80 2.49 -10.66 -7.76
C ALA A 80 1.45 -11.67 -8.29
N ASN A 81 0.35 -11.88 -7.56
CA ASN A 81 -0.72 -12.77 -8.01
C ASN A 81 -1.43 -12.23 -9.25
N ILE A 82 -1.72 -10.92 -9.32
CA ILE A 82 -2.31 -10.29 -10.52
C ILE A 82 -1.42 -10.51 -11.74
N GLN A 83 -0.11 -10.27 -11.60
CA GLN A 83 0.87 -10.48 -12.68
C GLN A 83 0.96 -11.95 -13.10
N LYS A 84 0.88 -12.88 -12.14
CA LYS A 84 0.90 -14.32 -12.42
C LYS A 84 -0.36 -14.78 -13.16
N GLU A 85 -1.54 -14.40 -12.67
CA GLU A 85 -2.83 -14.74 -13.28
C GLU A 85 -2.91 -14.17 -14.70
N LYS A 86 -2.73 -12.84 -14.84
CA LYS A 86 -2.84 -12.19 -16.15
C LYS A 86 -1.68 -12.53 -17.09
N GLY A 87 -0.54 -12.95 -16.55
CA GLY A 87 0.61 -13.45 -17.31
C GLY A 87 0.44 -14.86 -17.87
N MET A 88 -0.39 -15.71 -17.26
CA MET A 88 -0.61 -17.10 -17.71
C MET A 88 -1.65 -17.23 -18.82
N PHE A 89 -2.67 -16.36 -18.88
CA PHE A 89 -3.78 -16.47 -19.83
C PHE A 89 -3.51 -15.88 -21.22
N THR A 90 -2.34 -15.27 -21.48
CA THR A 90 -2.03 -14.65 -22.77
C THR A 90 -0.84 -15.34 -23.46
N ALA A 91 -1.13 -16.39 -24.24
CA ALA A 91 -0.14 -17.17 -25.01
C ALA A 91 0.49 -16.40 -26.21
N THR A 92 0.24 -15.09 -26.36
CA THR A 92 0.80 -14.24 -27.44
C THR A 92 1.79 -13.23 -26.86
N ALA A 93 3.02 -13.71 -26.71
CA ALA A 93 4.15 -13.10 -26.00
C ALA A 93 4.73 -11.77 -26.56
N ALA A 94 3.97 -10.98 -27.32
CA ALA A 94 4.48 -9.75 -27.97
C ALA A 94 3.96 -8.42 -27.38
N PHE A 95 2.91 -8.41 -26.53
CA PHE A 95 2.41 -7.17 -25.90
C PHE A 95 2.16 -7.35 -24.39
N ARG A 96 3.26 -7.46 -23.64
CA ARG A 96 3.37 -7.55 -22.16
C ARG A 96 2.94 -6.26 -21.41
N LYS A 97 1.82 -5.62 -21.75
CA LYS A 97 1.51 -4.29 -21.19
C LYS A 97 0.26 -4.30 -20.31
N GLY A 98 0.48 -4.07 -19.01
CA GLY A 98 -0.55 -3.67 -18.05
C GLY A 98 -1.41 -4.77 -17.42
N PRO A 99 -0.82 -5.80 -16.78
CA PRO A 99 -1.59 -6.83 -16.07
C PRO A 99 -2.52 -6.23 -15.00
N ILE A 100 -2.06 -5.20 -14.28
CA ILE A 100 -2.86 -4.49 -13.26
C ILE A 100 -4.06 -3.80 -13.90
N LEU A 101 -3.85 -3.07 -15.01
CA LEU A 101 -4.94 -2.39 -15.70
C LEU A 101 -5.96 -3.39 -16.28
N ALA A 102 -5.48 -4.53 -16.80
CA ALA A 102 -6.34 -5.61 -17.27
C ALA A 102 -7.17 -6.22 -16.14
N TRP A 103 -6.58 -6.47 -14.97
CA TRP A 103 -7.29 -6.93 -13.79
C TRP A 103 -8.34 -5.92 -13.29
N LEU A 104 -8.00 -4.62 -13.28
CA LEU A 104 -8.98 -3.58 -12.95
C LEU A 104 -10.16 -3.55 -13.92
N LYS A 105 -9.93 -3.81 -15.22
CA LYS A 105 -11.01 -3.88 -16.23
C LYS A 105 -11.99 -5.03 -15.98
N ASP A 106 -11.56 -6.15 -15.42
CA ASP A 106 -12.47 -7.28 -15.13
C ASP A 106 -13.54 -6.90 -14.11
N TYR A 107 -13.18 -6.04 -13.14
CA TYR A 107 -14.08 -5.63 -12.06
C TYR A 107 -14.74 -4.27 -12.30
N ASN A 108 -14.28 -3.52 -13.30
CA ASN A 108 -14.77 -2.18 -13.64
C ASN A 108 -15.10 -2.13 -15.13
N THR A 109 -16.26 -2.71 -15.48
CA THR A 109 -16.66 -3.01 -16.87
C THR A 109 -17.06 -1.77 -17.68
N THR A 110 -17.51 -0.71 -17.02
CA THR A 110 -17.86 0.56 -17.69
C THR A 110 -16.66 1.50 -17.72
N GLU A 111 -16.57 2.34 -18.74
CA GLU A 111 -15.51 3.35 -18.84
C GLU A 111 -15.50 4.29 -17.63
N ALA A 112 -16.67 4.68 -17.13
CA ALA A 112 -16.81 5.50 -15.93
C ALA A 112 -16.26 4.80 -14.68
N ALA A 113 -16.59 3.51 -14.48
CA ALA A 113 -16.08 2.73 -13.35
C ALA A 113 -14.56 2.53 -13.45
N LEU A 114 -14.04 2.23 -14.65
CA LEU A 114 -12.61 2.06 -14.87
C LEU A 114 -11.85 3.35 -14.61
N ASN A 115 -12.35 4.48 -15.12
CA ASN A 115 -11.75 5.80 -14.86
C ASN A 115 -11.71 6.11 -13.37
N LYS A 116 -12.80 5.82 -12.64
CA LYS A 116 -12.84 5.95 -11.17
C LYS A 116 -11.77 5.06 -10.51
N ALA A 117 -11.65 3.80 -10.91
CA ALA A 117 -10.66 2.89 -10.36
C ALA A 117 -9.22 3.34 -10.65
N VAL A 118 -8.94 3.88 -11.85
CA VAL A 118 -7.63 4.47 -12.17
C VAL A 118 -7.35 5.71 -11.31
N THR A 119 -8.37 6.54 -11.03
CA THR A 119 -8.22 7.68 -10.11
C THR A 119 -7.92 7.22 -8.69
N GLU A 120 -8.66 6.24 -8.16
CA GLU A 120 -8.40 5.63 -6.85
C GLU A 120 -6.98 5.05 -6.78
N PHE A 121 -6.53 4.37 -7.84
CA PHE A 121 -5.16 3.86 -7.97
C PHE A 121 -4.13 4.98 -7.94
N THR A 122 -4.35 6.04 -8.72
CA THR A 122 -3.40 7.17 -8.83
C THR A 122 -3.23 7.90 -7.51
N LEU A 123 -4.34 8.18 -6.81
CA LEU A 123 -4.35 8.88 -5.53
C LEU A 123 -3.66 8.05 -4.43
N SER A 124 -4.07 6.78 -4.29
CA SER A 124 -3.50 5.88 -3.29
C SER A 124 -2.04 5.54 -3.56
N CYS A 125 -1.68 5.35 -4.84
CA CYS A 125 -0.29 5.24 -5.24
C CYS A 125 0.49 6.46 -4.76
N ALA A 126 0.09 7.68 -5.09
CA ALA A 126 0.78 8.90 -4.67
C ALA A 126 0.95 9.01 -3.14
N GLY A 127 -0.09 8.67 -2.37
CA GLY A 127 -0.02 8.66 -0.92
C GLY A 127 0.99 7.63 -0.37
N TYR A 128 0.97 6.39 -0.87
CA TYR A 128 1.95 5.37 -0.47
C TYR A 128 3.37 5.67 -0.98
N CYS A 129 3.54 6.34 -2.13
CA CYS A 129 4.84 6.81 -2.60
C CYS A 129 5.50 7.71 -1.57
N VAL A 130 4.75 8.71 -1.12
CA VAL A 130 5.23 9.72 -0.17
C VAL A 130 5.38 9.11 1.22
N ALA A 131 4.41 8.30 1.68
CA ALA A 131 4.48 7.67 3.00
C ALA A 131 5.70 6.75 3.12
N THR A 132 5.93 5.87 2.14
CA THR A 132 7.08 4.96 2.15
C THR A 132 8.41 5.70 2.07
N TYR A 133 8.48 6.77 1.29
CA TYR A 133 9.66 7.63 1.22
C TYR A 133 9.95 8.31 2.55
N VAL A 134 8.96 8.97 3.16
CA VAL A 134 9.12 9.71 4.42
C VAL A 134 9.45 8.78 5.58
N LEU A 135 8.82 7.60 5.65
CA LEU A 135 9.04 6.61 6.70
C LEU A 135 10.27 5.72 6.48
N GLY A 136 10.92 5.82 5.31
CA GLY A 136 12.04 4.96 4.94
C GLY A 136 11.68 3.47 4.94
N ILE A 137 10.48 3.13 4.45
CA ILE A 137 10.01 1.74 4.37
C ILE A 137 10.79 1.02 3.28
N ALA A 138 11.41 -0.09 3.65
CA ALA A 138 12.27 -0.87 2.77
C ALA A 138 11.55 -2.09 2.17
N ASP A 139 12.28 -2.82 1.32
CA ASP A 139 11.89 -4.15 0.83
C ASP A 139 10.52 -4.16 0.14
N ARG A 140 10.21 -3.14 -0.68
CA ARG A 140 8.94 -3.06 -1.41
C ARG A 140 9.03 -3.84 -2.72
N HIS A 141 8.20 -4.87 -2.87
CA HIS A 141 8.12 -5.73 -4.05
C HIS A 141 6.67 -6.16 -4.30
N SER A 142 6.42 -6.85 -5.41
CA SER A 142 5.05 -7.15 -5.86
C SER A 142 4.23 -8.05 -4.92
N ASP A 143 4.86 -8.80 -4.02
CA ASP A 143 4.14 -9.64 -3.04
C ASP A 143 3.62 -8.84 -1.83
N ASN A 144 4.20 -7.67 -1.54
CA ASN A 144 3.81 -6.84 -0.39
C ASN A 144 3.18 -5.50 -0.77
N ILE A 145 2.72 -5.42 -2.03
CA ILE A 145 1.86 -4.37 -2.54
C ILE A 145 0.59 -5.04 -3.03
N MET A 146 -0.56 -4.52 -2.60
CA MET A 146 -1.88 -5.02 -2.94
C MET A 146 -2.71 -3.94 -3.63
N VAL A 147 -3.67 -4.37 -4.44
CA VAL A 147 -4.64 -3.51 -5.11
C VAL A 147 -6.04 -4.06 -4.87
N LYS A 148 -6.96 -3.18 -4.48
CA LYS A 148 -8.38 -3.48 -4.35
C LYS A 148 -9.07 -3.44 -5.71
N ARG A 149 -10.17 -4.19 -5.86
CA ARG A 149 -11.02 -4.18 -7.07
C ARG A 149 -11.51 -2.79 -7.46
N ASN A 150 -11.66 -1.88 -6.48
CA ASN A 150 -12.03 -0.48 -6.70
C ASN A 150 -10.86 0.42 -7.14
N GLY A 151 -9.64 -0.11 -7.31
CA GLY A 151 -8.45 0.62 -7.73
C GLY A 151 -7.50 1.02 -6.61
N GLN A 152 -7.91 1.05 -5.33
CA GLN A 152 -7.03 1.49 -4.24
C GLN A 152 -5.81 0.58 -4.08
N LEU A 153 -4.62 1.16 -4.17
CA LEU A 153 -3.34 0.53 -3.89
C LEU A 153 -2.99 0.69 -2.41
N PHE A 154 -2.45 -0.36 -1.79
CA PHE A 154 -1.94 -0.29 -0.42
C PHE A 154 -0.78 -1.25 -0.18
N HIS A 155 0.06 -0.92 0.79
CA HIS A 155 1.23 -1.71 1.16
C HIS A 155 0.92 -2.59 2.37
N ILE A 156 1.51 -3.77 2.41
CA ILE A 156 1.43 -4.70 3.55
C ILE A 156 2.82 -5.08 4.04
N ASP A 157 2.91 -5.73 5.21
CA ASP A 157 4.15 -6.28 5.77
C ASP A 157 5.26 -5.22 5.91
N PHE A 158 5.24 -4.47 7.01
CA PHE A 158 6.15 -3.35 7.28
C PHE A 158 7.34 -3.76 8.15
N GLY A 159 7.82 -5.00 8.02
CA GLY A 159 8.90 -5.57 8.82
C GLY A 159 10.25 -4.83 8.78
N HIS A 160 10.46 -3.86 7.87
CA HIS A 160 11.67 -3.04 7.79
C HIS A 160 11.35 -1.54 7.55
N ILE A 161 11.46 -0.71 8.59
CA ILE A 161 11.26 0.76 8.54
C ILE A 161 12.51 1.55 8.96
N LEU A 162 12.54 2.86 8.66
CA LEU A 162 13.61 3.81 9.01
C LEU A 162 15.02 3.38 8.55
N GLY A 163 15.12 2.58 7.48
CA GLY A 163 16.39 2.14 6.95
C GLY A 163 17.21 1.22 7.86
N HIS A 164 16.57 0.50 8.79
CA HIS A 164 17.16 -0.68 9.43
C HIS A 164 17.25 -1.83 8.40
N PHE A 165 18.18 -1.67 7.47
CA PHE A 165 18.48 -2.65 6.43
C PHE A 165 19.31 -3.79 7.02
N LYS A 166 19.01 -5.03 6.60
CA LYS A 166 19.94 -6.14 6.83
C LYS A 166 21.23 -5.87 6.06
N GLU A 167 22.33 -5.62 6.77
CA GLU A 167 23.65 -5.62 6.17
C GLU A 167 23.98 -7.06 5.75
N LYS A 168 24.21 -7.28 4.45
CA LYS A 168 24.74 -8.54 3.94
C LYS A 168 26.13 -8.24 3.39
N PHE A 169 27.18 -8.77 4.03
CA PHE A 169 28.59 -8.61 3.65
C PHE A 169 29.12 -7.16 3.65
N GLY A 170 28.71 -6.31 4.59
CA GLY A 170 29.29 -4.96 4.76
C GLY A 170 28.87 -3.91 3.71
N PHE A 171 27.99 -4.26 2.78
CA PHE A 171 27.38 -3.32 1.84
C PHE A 171 25.96 -2.97 2.29
N LYS A 172 25.70 -1.68 2.54
CA LYS A 172 24.33 -1.16 2.70
C LYS A 172 23.58 -1.35 1.39
N ARG A 173 22.68 -2.32 1.33
CA ARG A 173 21.78 -2.50 0.18
C ARG A 173 20.80 -1.33 0.15
N GLU A 174 21.08 -0.41 -0.77
CA GLU A 174 20.23 0.65 -1.33
C GLU A 174 19.53 1.62 -0.34
N ARG A 175 19.83 2.91 -0.52
CA ARG A 175 18.95 4.01 -0.10
C ARG A 175 17.63 3.84 -0.85
N VAL A 176 16.68 3.09 -0.31
CA VAL A 176 15.47 2.67 -1.05
C VAL A 176 14.78 3.90 -1.65
N PRO A 177 14.88 4.12 -2.96
CA PRO A 177 14.00 5.06 -3.62
C PRO A 177 12.67 4.34 -3.74
N PHE A 178 11.60 5.08 -3.53
CA PHE A 178 10.26 4.67 -3.91
C PHE A 178 10.24 3.84 -5.23
N VAL A 179 9.61 2.66 -5.22
CA VAL A 179 9.54 1.75 -6.38
C VAL A 179 8.37 2.16 -7.28
N LEU A 180 8.55 3.25 -8.05
CA LEU A 180 7.64 3.57 -9.15
C LEU A 180 7.87 2.58 -10.30
N THR A 181 7.08 1.51 -10.33
CA THR A 181 7.21 0.53 -11.42
C THR A 181 6.62 1.06 -12.72
N HIS A 182 7.15 0.58 -13.85
CA HIS A 182 6.56 0.85 -15.17
C HIS A 182 5.09 0.40 -15.25
N ASP A 183 4.72 -0.67 -14.52
CA ASP A 183 3.34 -1.15 -14.46
C ASP A 183 2.39 -0.15 -13.80
N PHE A 184 2.85 0.52 -12.73
CA PHE A 184 2.05 1.55 -12.07
C PHE A 184 1.90 2.78 -12.97
N VAL A 185 2.99 3.20 -13.62
CA VAL A 185 2.95 4.30 -14.60
C VAL A 185 1.99 3.97 -15.76
N TYR A 186 1.96 2.72 -16.20
CA TYR A 186 1.04 2.28 -17.24
C TYR A 186 -0.43 2.39 -16.81
N VAL A 187 -0.76 2.06 -15.55
CA VAL A 187 -2.11 2.26 -14.99
C VAL A 187 -2.45 3.74 -14.90
N ILE A 188 -1.56 4.57 -14.35
CA ILE A 188 -1.72 6.03 -14.22
C ILE A 188 -1.98 6.67 -15.58
N ASN A 189 -1.26 6.23 -16.61
CA ASN A 189 -1.43 6.72 -17.99
C ASN A 189 -2.61 6.08 -18.73
N LYS A 190 -3.52 5.38 -18.03
CA LYS A 190 -4.71 4.72 -18.61
C LYS A 190 -4.36 3.78 -19.75
N GLY A 191 -3.23 3.08 -19.65
CA GLY A 191 -2.75 2.10 -20.62
C GLY A 191 -2.04 2.70 -21.83
N GLN A 192 -1.69 3.99 -21.80
CA GLN A 192 -0.96 4.65 -22.88
C GLN A 192 0.53 4.80 -22.52
N ASN A 193 1.41 4.57 -23.50
CA ASN A 193 2.87 4.66 -23.28
C ASN A 193 3.38 6.10 -23.12
N SER A 194 2.58 7.09 -23.53
CA SER A 194 2.95 8.51 -23.50
C SER A 194 1.71 9.36 -23.21
N LYS A 195 1.48 9.66 -21.93
CA LYS A 195 0.57 10.72 -21.47
C LYS A 195 1.28 11.54 -20.41
N ALA A 196 2.04 12.54 -20.85
CA ALA A 196 2.74 13.45 -19.95
C ALA A 196 1.79 14.13 -18.95
N LEU A 197 0.52 14.35 -19.32
CA LEU A 197 -0.45 15.03 -18.45
C LEU A 197 -0.88 14.20 -17.24
N GLU A 198 -1.30 12.94 -17.44
CA GLU A 198 -1.76 12.08 -16.32
C GLU A 198 -0.62 11.81 -15.33
N PHE A 199 0.58 11.57 -15.87
CA PHE A 199 1.78 11.41 -15.05
C PHE A 199 2.13 12.69 -14.29
N LYS A 200 1.99 13.87 -14.92
CA LYS A 200 2.18 15.16 -14.24
C LYS A 200 1.18 15.37 -13.11
N ILE A 201 -0.09 15.03 -13.31
CA ILE A 201 -1.12 15.09 -12.25
C ILE A 201 -0.72 14.19 -11.06
N PHE A 202 -0.23 12.98 -11.32
CA PHE A 202 0.31 12.11 -10.28
C PHE A 202 1.50 12.76 -9.53
N GLN A 203 2.43 13.38 -10.25
CA GLN A 203 3.56 14.10 -9.63
C GLN A 203 3.07 15.26 -8.75
N GLU A 204 2.08 16.03 -9.20
CA GLU A 204 1.48 17.11 -8.42
C GLU A 204 0.84 16.61 -7.12
N TYR A 205 0.18 15.43 -7.14
CA TYR A 205 -0.33 14.80 -5.91
C TYR A 205 0.80 14.42 -4.95
N CYS A 206 1.88 13.82 -5.45
CA CYS A 206 3.06 13.47 -4.65
C CYS A 206 3.71 14.71 -4.02
N GLU A 207 3.90 15.79 -4.80
CA GLU A 207 4.47 17.04 -4.32
C GLU A 207 3.60 17.69 -3.24
N LYS A 208 2.29 17.79 -3.47
CA LYS A 208 1.34 18.33 -2.47
C LYS A 208 1.36 17.51 -1.19
N ALA A 209 1.28 16.18 -1.31
CA ALA A 209 1.31 15.27 -0.18
C ALA A 209 2.60 15.41 0.63
N PHE A 210 3.75 15.46 -0.03
CA PHE A 210 5.04 15.65 0.63
C PHE A 210 5.14 17.01 1.33
N MET A 211 4.71 18.08 0.66
CA MET A 211 4.75 19.42 1.24
C MET A 211 3.85 19.56 2.47
N ILE A 212 2.67 18.93 2.47
CA ILE A 212 1.79 18.87 3.66
C ILE A 212 2.51 18.17 4.82
N LEU A 213 3.08 16.98 4.59
CA LEU A 213 3.81 16.27 5.65
C LEU A 213 5.01 17.08 6.17
N ARG A 214 5.73 17.78 5.26
CA ARG A 214 6.86 18.63 5.62
C ARG A 214 6.45 19.77 6.56
N LYS A 215 5.28 20.39 6.38
CA LYS A 215 4.74 21.40 7.31
C LYS A 215 4.53 20.82 8.73
N HIS A 216 4.17 19.54 8.81
CA HIS A 216 3.93 18.82 10.06
C HIS A 216 5.12 17.95 10.52
N GLY A 217 6.33 18.21 10.01
CA GLY A 217 7.52 17.40 10.31
C GLY A 217 7.79 17.24 11.81
N ASN A 218 7.62 18.31 12.60
CA ASN A 218 7.82 18.27 14.05
C ASN A 218 6.89 17.26 14.74
N LEU A 219 5.62 17.17 14.34
CA LEU A 219 4.68 16.19 14.88
C LEU A 219 5.16 14.76 14.59
N ILE A 220 5.55 14.50 13.34
CA ILE A 220 6.04 13.19 12.91
C ILE A 220 7.29 12.80 13.71
N LEU A 221 8.24 13.72 13.88
CA LEU A 221 9.45 13.52 14.67
C LEU A 221 9.15 13.27 16.15
N SER A 222 8.24 14.04 16.76
CA SER A 222 7.84 13.86 18.15
C SER A 222 7.17 12.50 18.38
N LEU A 223 6.31 12.05 17.46
CA LEU A 223 5.69 10.73 17.53
C LEU A 223 6.75 9.62 17.50
N PHE A 224 7.71 9.70 16.58
CA PHE A 224 8.82 8.74 16.54
C PHE A 224 9.73 8.80 17.76
N ALA A 225 9.99 10.00 18.30
CA ALA A 225 10.82 10.17 19.49
C ALA A 225 10.22 9.48 20.72
N MET A 226 8.90 9.55 20.90
CA MET A 226 8.22 8.84 22.00
C MET A 226 8.33 7.32 21.87
N MET A 227 8.43 6.80 20.64
CA MET A 227 8.55 5.36 20.37
C MET A 227 9.95 4.79 20.62
N ILE A 228 10.99 5.62 20.82
CA ILE A 228 12.36 5.16 21.10
C ILE A 228 12.41 4.25 22.34
N SER A 229 11.55 4.51 23.32
CA SER A 229 11.48 3.76 24.58
C SER A 229 10.84 2.36 24.48
N THR A 230 10.35 1.96 23.31
CA THR A 230 9.55 0.73 23.12
C THR A 230 10.35 -0.48 22.61
N GLY A 231 11.67 -0.32 22.48
CA GLY A 231 12.63 -1.35 22.04
C GLY A 231 12.99 -2.34 23.13
#